data_AF-A0A929DEH3-F1
#
_entry.id   AF-A0A929DEH3-F1
#
_cell.length_a   1.000
_cell.length_b   1.000
_cell.length_c   1.000
_cell.angle_alpha   90.00
_cell.angle_beta   90.00
_cell.angle_gamma   90.00
#
_symmetry.space_group_name_H-M   'P 1'
#
loop_
_entity.id
_entity.type
_entity.pdbx_description
1 polymer ?
#
loop_
_entity_poly.entity_id
_entity_poly.type
_entity_poly.pdbx_seq_one_letter_code
_entity_poly.pdbx_strand_id
1 'polypeptide(L)'
;ELVGYTTCGGCPGGNVEYVPAEMKKNGAEVIHLATGLVVGYPPCPRLQAFCEFIPAKYGLEVVIGTHPIPQNYYLTHQELGTWQSARWQERIQHVLTDKETRLAYD
;
A
#
# COMPACT_ATOMS: atom_id res chain seq x y z
N GLU A 1 -13.05 -4.82 10.79
CA GLU A 1 -12.59 -6.20 11.03
C GLU A 1 -11.74 -6.67 9.86
N LEU A 2 -10.74 -7.53 10.06
CA LEU A 2 -9.92 -8.08 8.97
C LEU A 2 -10.53 -9.39 8.48
N VAL A 3 -10.98 -9.44 7.23
CA VAL A 3 -11.64 -10.64 6.65
C VAL A 3 -10.70 -11.48 5.76
N GLY A 4 -9.47 -11.03 5.52
CA GLY A 4 -8.47 -11.78 4.78
C GLY A 4 -7.19 -11.00 4.52
N TYR A 5 -6.11 -11.72 4.20
CA TYR A 5 -4.84 -11.15 3.75
C TYR A 5 -4.19 -12.07 2.71
N THR A 6 -3.44 -11.49 1.78
CA THR A 6 -2.65 -12.23 0.79
C THR A 6 -1.46 -11.39 0.34
N THR A 7 -0.54 -11.98 -0.42
CA THR A 7 0.47 -11.23 -1.16
C THR A 7 -0.09 -10.81 -2.53
N CYS A 8 0.54 -9.83 -3.19
CA CYS A 8 0.17 -9.48 -4.57
C CYS A 8 0.50 -10.58 -5.60
N GLY A 9 1.21 -11.64 -5.20
CA GLY A 9 1.64 -12.72 -6.09
C GLY A 9 2.89 -12.39 -6.93
N GLY A 10 3.64 -11.35 -6.56
CA GLY A 10 4.79 -10.88 -7.34
C GLY A 10 4.38 -10.24 -8.66
N CYS A 11 5.34 -9.71 -9.44
CA CYS A 11 5.01 -9.08 -10.72
C CYS A 11 4.48 -10.12 -11.73
N PRO A 12 3.36 -9.85 -12.43
CA PRO A 12 2.70 -8.55 -12.62
C PRO A 12 1.61 -8.17 -11.59
N GLY A 13 1.38 -8.99 -10.57
CA GLY A 13 0.31 -8.84 -9.59
C GLY A 13 -0.69 -9.99 -9.67
N GLY A 14 -0.22 -11.23 -9.83
CA GLY A 14 -1.08 -12.38 -10.18
C GLY A 14 -2.25 -12.58 -9.22
N ASN A 15 -2.07 -12.32 -7.93
CA ASN A 15 -3.16 -12.43 -6.96
C ASN A 15 -4.14 -11.24 -7.01
N VAL A 16 -3.69 -10.06 -7.44
CA VAL A 16 -4.56 -8.87 -7.59
C VAL A 16 -5.66 -9.11 -8.64
N GLU A 17 -5.44 -10.02 -9.60
CA GLU A 17 -6.39 -10.33 -10.67
C GLU A 17 -7.64 -11.12 -10.23
N TYR A 18 -7.62 -11.79 -9.08
CA TYR A 18 -8.75 -12.61 -8.65
C TYR A 18 -9.04 -12.55 -7.15
N VAL A 19 -8.03 -12.34 -6.30
CA VAL A 19 -8.23 -12.32 -4.84
C VAL A 19 -9.19 -11.23 -4.36
N PRO A 20 -9.23 -10.00 -4.93
CA PRO A 20 -10.22 -9.01 -4.52
C PRO A 20 -11.67 -9.48 -4.71
N ALA A 21 -11.96 -10.34 -5.71
CA ALA A 21 -13.30 -10.92 -5.87
C ALA A 21 -13.64 -11.88 -4.73
N GLU A 22 -12.69 -12.73 -4.31
CA GLU A 22 -12.90 -13.64 -3.18
C GLU A 22 -13.02 -12.87 -1.86
N MET A 23 -12.21 -11.83 -1.66
CA MET A 23 -12.33 -10.95 -0.50
C MET A 23 -13.70 -10.26 -0.45
N LYS A 24 -14.21 -9.78 -1.58
CA LYS A 24 -15.57 -9.20 -1.68
C LYS A 24 -16.65 -10.21 -1.30
N LYS A 25 -16.56 -11.46 -1.76
CA LYS A 25 -17.51 -12.53 -1.38
C LYS A 25 -17.50 -12.79 0.13
N ASN A 26 -16.36 -12.59 0.78
CA ASN A 26 -16.21 -12.69 2.23
C ASN A 26 -16.58 -11.40 2.99
N GLY A 27 -17.17 -10.41 2.32
CA GLY A 27 -17.65 -9.17 2.95
C GLY A 27 -16.62 -8.06 3.05
N ALA A 28 -15.50 -8.12 2.32
CA ALA A 28 -14.57 -6.99 2.26
C ALA A 28 -15.20 -5.79 1.54
N GLU A 29 -15.13 -4.63 2.17
CA GLU A 29 -15.57 -3.34 1.60
C GLU A 29 -14.39 -2.50 1.09
N VAL A 30 -13.22 -2.66 1.74
CA VAL A 30 -11.99 -1.91 1.46
C VAL A 30 -10.81 -2.89 1.33
N ILE A 31 -9.94 -2.64 0.35
CA ILE A 31 -8.66 -3.34 0.19
C ILE A 31 -7.52 -2.41 0.60
N HIS A 32 -6.73 -2.84 1.58
CA HIS A 32 -5.48 -2.17 1.93
C HIS A 32 -4.31 -2.73 1.13
N LEU A 33 -3.61 -1.86 0.41
CA LEU A 33 -2.32 -2.17 -0.23
C LEU A 33 -1.20 -1.95 0.78
N ALA A 34 -0.48 -3.00 1.16
CA ALA A 34 0.49 -2.98 2.26
C ALA A 34 1.51 -1.84 2.17
N THR A 35 1.92 -1.28 3.33
CA THR A 35 2.93 -0.21 3.42
C THR A 35 4.25 -0.61 2.75
N GLY A 36 4.60 -1.90 2.73
CA GLY A 36 5.75 -2.43 1.99
C GLY A 36 5.78 -2.08 0.50
N LEU A 37 4.62 -1.81 -0.13
CA LEU A 37 4.54 -1.37 -1.52
C LEU A 37 5.03 0.07 -1.73
N VAL A 38 5.07 0.90 -0.68
CA VAL A 38 5.56 2.29 -0.74
C VAL A 38 6.98 2.48 -0.20
N VAL A 39 7.49 1.52 0.58
CA VAL A 39 8.85 1.54 1.16
C VAL A 39 9.81 0.50 0.56
N GLY A 40 9.44 -0.12 -0.57
CA GLY A 40 10.33 -1.03 -1.30
C GLY A 40 11.50 -0.30 -1.98
N TYR A 41 12.51 -1.03 -2.44
CA TYR A 41 13.72 -0.47 -3.06
C TYR A 41 13.89 -0.99 -4.51
N PRO A 42 13.13 -0.48 -5.49
CA PRO A 42 12.24 0.69 -5.44
C PRO A 42 10.81 0.36 -4.98
N PRO A 43 9.98 1.38 -4.65
CA PRO A 43 8.56 1.17 -4.37
C PRO A 43 7.87 0.45 -5.53
N CYS A 44 6.77 -0.23 -5.24
CA CYS A 44 6.10 -1.06 -6.23
C CYS A 44 5.73 -0.25 -7.48
N PRO A 45 6.25 -0.60 -8.67
CA PRO A 45 5.97 0.16 -9.89
C PRO A 45 4.52 -0.02 -10.36
N ARG A 46 3.80 -1.03 -9.84
CA ARG A 46 2.41 -1.33 -10.17
C ARG A 46 1.40 -0.73 -9.19
N LEU A 47 1.86 0.00 -8.17
CA LEU A 47 0.98 0.55 -7.12
C LEU A 47 -0.21 1.33 -7.71
N GLN A 48 0.02 2.23 -8.67
CA GLN A 48 -1.07 2.97 -9.30
C GLN A 48 -2.06 2.04 -9.99
N ALA A 49 -1.55 1.10 -10.79
CA ALA A 49 -2.39 0.20 -11.55
C ALA A 49 -3.29 -0.62 -10.63
N PHE A 50 -2.80 -1.01 -9.45
CA PHE A 50 -3.63 -1.69 -8.44
C PHE A 50 -4.71 -0.77 -7.86
N CYS A 51 -4.38 0.49 -7.54
CA CYS A 51 -5.35 1.48 -7.07
C CYS A 51 -6.45 1.77 -8.10
N GLU A 52 -6.19 1.64 -9.40
CA GLU A 52 -7.17 1.86 -10.46
C GLU A 52 -7.95 0.59 -10.81
N PHE A 53 -7.25 -0.54 -10.90
CA PHE A 53 -7.81 -1.81 -11.35
C PHE A 53 -8.82 -2.40 -10.37
N ILE A 54 -8.50 -2.40 -9.07
CA ILE A 54 -9.35 -3.04 -8.06
C ILE A 54 -10.72 -2.35 -7.97
N PRO A 55 -10.82 -1.00 -7.87
CA PRO A 55 -12.11 -0.32 -7.91
C PRO A 55 -12.82 -0.52 -9.25
N ALA A 56 -12.12 -0.41 -10.38
CA ALA A 56 -12.73 -0.55 -11.70
C ALA A 56 -13.35 -1.93 -11.95
N LYS A 57 -12.67 -3.01 -11.52
CA LYS A 57 -13.11 -4.39 -11.78
C LYS A 57 -14.06 -4.93 -10.70
N TYR A 58 -13.89 -4.53 -9.44
CA TYR A 58 -14.62 -5.13 -8.31
C TYR A 58 -15.51 -4.14 -7.55
N GLY A 59 -15.39 -2.84 -7.81
CA GLY A 59 -16.14 -1.80 -7.07
C GLY A 59 -15.77 -1.76 -5.58
N LEU A 60 -14.53 -2.09 -5.23
CA LEU A 60 -14.01 -2.01 -3.86
C LEU A 60 -13.18 -0.74 -3.70
N GLU A 61 -13.26 -0.12 -2.53
CA GLU A 61 -12.35 0.97 -2.17
C GLU A 61 -10.93 0.43 -1.99
N VAL A 62 -9.93 1.25 -2.32
CA VAL A 62 -8.52 0.92 -2.11
C VAL A 62 -7.86 2.01 -1.27
N VAL A 63 -7.21 1.58 -0.20
CA VAL A 63 -6.39 2.44 0.66
C VAL A 63 -4.94 1.98 0.61
N ILE A 64 -4.00 2.92 0.55
CA ILE A 64 -2.57 2.63 0.61
C ILE A 64 -2.14 2.65 2.07
N GLY A 65 -1.49 1.57 2.49
CA GLY A 65 -0.93 1.42 3.82
C GLY A 65 -1.70 0.47 4.71
N THR A 66 -0.95 -0.24 5.54
CA THR A 66 -1.48 -1.11 6.63
C THR A 66 -0.91 -0.71 7.99
N HIS A 67 0.22 -0.03 8.02
CA HIS A 67 0.88 0.48 9.22
C HIS A 67 1.74 1.71 8.88
N PRO A 68 2.18 2.49 9.88
CA PRO A 68 3.12 3.60 9.69
C PRO A 68 4.41 3.20 8.97
N ILE A 69 5.00 4.14 8.24
CA ILE A 69 6.35 4.01 7.67
C ILE A 69 7.36 4.04 8.83
N PRO A 70 8.18 3.00 9.03
CA PRO A 70 9.20 3.03 10.08
C PRO A 70 10.21 4.17 9.87
N GLN A 71 10.79 4.66 10.95
CA GLN A 71 11.76 5.75 10.93
C GLN A 71 13.01 5.43 10.10
N ASN A 72 13.51 4.19 10.12
CA ASN A 72 14.68 3.75 9.33
C ASN A 72 14.41 3.80 7.80
N TYR A 73 13.23 3.36 7.35
CA TYR A 73 12.77 3.46 5.97
C TYR A 73 12.55 4.93 5.59
N TYR A 74 11.94 5.72 6.47
CA TYR A 74 11.71 7.14 6.21
C TYR A 74 13.02 7.89 5.90
N LEU A 75 14.04 7.72 6.74
CA LEU A 75 15.33 8.39 6.54
C LEU A 75 15.99 7.96 5.23
N THR A 76 16.01 6.66 4.95
CA THR A 76 16.60 6.12 3.72
C THR A 76 15.90 6.68 2.48
N HIS A 77 14.57 6.69 2.44
CA HIS A 77 13.81 7.21 1.31
C HIS A 77 13.84 8.73 1.19
N GLN A 78 14.07 9.44 2.30
CA GLN A 78 14.33 10.88 2.30
C GLN A 78 15.64 11.19 1.58
N GLU A 79 16.72 10.46 1.87
CA GLU A 79 18.01 10.58 1.17
C GLU A 79 17.90 10.24 -0.31
N LEU A 80 17.14 9.18 -0.65
CA LEU A 80 16.89 8.77 -2.03
C LEU A 80 15.94 9.71 -2.80
N GLY A 81 15.29 10.67 -2.13
CA GLY A 81 14.28 11.53 -2.73
C GLY A 81 13.05 10.79 -3.26
N THR A 82 12.75 9.61 -2.72
CA THR A 82 11.74 8.68 -3.28
C THR A 82 10.35 9.31 -3.36
N TRP A 83 9.98 10.10 -2.35
CA TRP A 83 8.63 10.65 -2.20
C TRP A 83 8.52 12.15 -2.51
N GLN A 84 9.49 12.76 -3.19
CA GLN A 84 9.53 14.23 -3.38
C GLN A 84 8.37 14.79 -4.21
N SER A 85 7.71 13.99 -5.05
CA SER A 85 6.60 14.47 -5.87
C SER A 85 5.30 14.60 -5.07
N ALA A 86 4.44 15.56 -5.45
CA ALA A 86 3.13 15.77 -4.82
C ALA A 86 2.28 14.48 -4.79
N ARG A 87 2.34 13.69 -5.88
CA ARG A 87 1.66 12.40 -5.98
C ARG A 87 2.14 11.40 -4.92
N TRP A 88 3.44 11.39 -4.60
CA TRP A 88 3.94 10.52 -3.55
C TRP A 88 3.57 11.02 -2.16
N GLN A 89 3.60 12.33 -1.93
CA GLN A 89 3.13 12.92 -0.67
C GLN A 89 1.66 12.54 -0.40
N GLU A 90 0.80 12.63 -1.42
CA GLU A 90 -0.59 12.18 -1.32
C GLU A 90 -0.71 10.68 -0.99
N ARG A 91 0.08 9.83 -1.64
CA ARG A 91 0.03 8.36 -1.42
C ARG A 91 0.43 7.93 -0.03
N ILE A 92 1.40 8.61 0.57
CA ILE A 92 1.93 8.24 1.88
C ILE A 92 1.27 8.99 3.04
N GLN A 93 0.35 9.93 2.76
CA GLN A 93 -0.18 10.85 3.77
C GLN A 93 -0.75 10.14 5.01
N HIS A 94 -1.35 8.96 4.85
CA HIS A 94 -1.97 8.20 5.95
C HIS A 94 -0.99 7.28 6.70
N VAL A 95 0.19 7.02 6.12
CA VAL A 95 1.22 6.16 6.72
C VAL A 95 2.47 6.93 7.16
N LEU A 96 2.63 8.18 6.73
CA LEU A 96 3.66 9.08 7.22
C LEU A 96 3.16 9.79 8.49
N THR A 97 3.39 9.16 9.64
CA THR A 97 2.96 9.65 10.95
C THR A 97 4.04 10.47 11.64
N ASP A 98 3.78 10.93 12.86
CA ASP A 98 4.75 11.62 13.70
C ASP A 98 5.97 10.73 14.02
N LYS A 99 7.07 11.37 14.45
CA LYS A 99 8.34 10.66 14.68
C LYS A 99 8.25 9.61 15.78
N GLU A 100 7.47 9.84 16.83
CA GLU A 100 7.34 8.90 17.95
C GLU A 100 6.67 7.61 17.46
N THR A 101 5.56 7.74 16.74
CA THR A 101 4.90 6.61 16.09
C THR A 101 5.84 5.89 15.13
N ARG A 102 6.58 6.60 14.28
CA ARG A 102 7.51 5.96 13.33
C ARG A 102 8.64 5.18 14.00
N LEU A 103 9.16 5.67 15.13
CA LEU A 103 10.17 4.97 15.94
C LEU A 103 9.61 3.70 16.60
N ALA A 104 8.31 3.66 16.94
CA ALA A 104 7.68 2.47 17.50
C ALA A 104 7.50 1.31 16.49
N TYR A 105 7.69 1.58 15.19
CA TYR A 105 7.56 0.61 14.09
C TYR A 105 8.91 0.25 13.44
N ASP A 106 10.03 0.73 13.99
CA ASP A 106 11.39 0.39 13.53
C ASP A 106 11.82 -1.06 13.82
#